data_AF-A0A919SLN3-F1
#
_entry.id   AF-A0A919SLN3-F1
#
_cell.length_a   1.000
_cell.length_b   1.000
_cell.length_c   1.000
_cell.angle_alpha   90.00
_cell.angle_beta   90.00
_cell.angle_gamma   90.00
#
_symmetry.space_group_name_H-M   'P 1'
#
loop_
_entity.id
_entity.type
_entity.pdbx_description
1 polymer ?
#
loop_
_entity_poly.entity_id
_entity_poly.type
_entity_poly.pdbx_seq_one_letter_code
_entity_poly.pdbx_strand_id
1 'polypeptide(L)'
;MPVAAVRETLPPGTVVDGELVVWGTKTGRTVFPALLGRITAGRRLSREAAARPASLVLFDVLADAELELTGRPLRQRRARLEDLLVGAPAALAVCPQTLDVDLARGCFDELVVTGVEGLVVKDLDGLYRPGRVGWWKLKRRVTTEAIIGGIIGAVDDPRVLLLGRLDAWGRLRYVARTVPLTLSQQQGDRPNAHCGRR
;
A
#
# COMPACT_ATOMS: atom_id res chain seq x y z
N MET A 1 -14.00 -15.12 -8.76
CA MET A 1 -12.57 -15.08 -8.36
C MET A 1 -11.81 -14.28 -9.41
N PRO A 2 -10.89 -13.37 -9.04
CA PRO A 2 -10.23 -12.47 -9.99
C PRO A 2 -9.52 -13.17 -11.15
N VAL A 3 -8.89 -14.33 -10.91
CA VAL A 3 -8.21 -15.09 -11.97
C VAL A 3 -9.18 -15.57 -13.06
N ALA A 4 -10.37 -16.06 -12.68
CA ALA A 4 -11.39 -16.46 -13.65
C ALA A 4 -11.89 -15.25 -14.44
N ALA A 5 -12.18 -14.15 -13.74
CA ALA A 5 -12.61 -12.89 -14.37
C ALA A 5 -11.55 -12.37 -15.37
N VAL A 6 -10.27 -12.39 -15.01
CA VAL A 6 -9.17 -12.02 -15.94
C VAL A 6 -9.20 -12.90 -17.19
N ARG A 7 -9.32 -14.22 -17.03
CA ARG A 7 -9.31 -15.15 -18.17
C ARG A 7 -10.53 -15.02 -19.08
N GLU A 8 -11.67 -14.62 -18.52
CA GLU A 8 -12.94 -14.45 -19.24
C GLU A 8 -13.04 -13.07 -19.90
N THR A 9 -12.43 -12.03 -19.31
CA THR A 9 -12.55 -10.65 -19.77
C THR A 9 -11.38 -10.21 -20.64
N LEU A 10 -10.14 -10.58 -20.30
CA LEU A 10 -8.96 -10.08 -20.99
C LEU A 10 -8.52 -11.02 -22.13
N PRO A 11 -8.18 -10.49 -23.31
CA PRO A 11 -7.63 -11.29 -24.40
C PRO A 11 -6.36 -12.05 -24.00
N PRO A 12 -6.11 -13.25 -24.56
CA PRO A 12 -4.83 -13.92 -24.41
C PRO A 12 -3.65 -13.03 -24.82
N GLY A 13 -2.54 -13.08 -24.07
CA GLY A 13 -1.37 -12.23 -24.28
C GLY A 13 -1.43 -10.86 -23.57
N THR A 14 -2.57 -10.51 -22.95
CA THR A 14 -2.68 -9.28 -22.16
C THR A 14 -1.85 -9.36 -20.88
N VAL A 15 -1.05 -8.32 -20.62
CA VAL A 15 -0.30 -8.14 -19.38
C VAL A 15 -0.79 -6.87 -18.70
N VAL A 16 -1.35 -7.00 -17.50
CA VAL A 16 -1.87 -5.89 -16.70
C VAL A 16 -1.12 -5.74 -15.39
N ASP A 17 -1.09 -4.51 -14.87
CA ASP A 17 -0.54 -4.19 -13.56
C ASP A 17 -1.65 -3.66 -12.64
N GLY A 18 -1.66 -4.13 -11.41
CA GLY A 18 -2.78 -3.92 -10.49
C GLY A 18 -2.53 -4.43 -9.08
N GLU A 19 -3.44 -4.05 -8.18
CA GLU A 19 -3.41 -4.44 -6.78
C GLU A 19 -4.58 -5.37 -6.46
N LEU A 20 -4.31 -6.47 -5.77
CA LEU A 20 -5.36 -7.35 -5.26
C LEU A 20 -5.89 -6.80 -3.94
N VAL A 21 -7.18 -6.48 -3.89
CA VAL A 21 -7.83 -5.90 -2.71
C VAL A 21 -8.95 -6.79 -2.20
N VAL A 22 -9.16 -6.79 -0.89
CA VAL A 22 -10.33 -7.41 -0.26
C VAL A 22 -11.15 -6.31 0.39
N TRP A 23 -12.39 -6.16 -0.02
CA TRP A 23 -13.31 -5.18 0.54
C TRP A 23 -14.00 -5.74 1.78
N GLY A 24 -14.03 -4.96 2.86
CA GLY A 24 -14.79 -5.27 4.06
C GLY A 24 -16.28 -5.09 3.78
N THR A 25 -17.03 -6.20 3.78
CA THR A 25 -18.48 -6.23 3.45
C THR A 25 -19.35 -5.30 4.31
N LYS A 26 -18.89 -4.94 5.51
CA LYS A 26 -19.62 -4.05 6.44
C LYS A 26 -19.09 -2.61 6.48
N THR A 27 -17.87 -2.39 5.99
CA THR A 27 -17.17 -1.10 6.18
C THR A 27 -16.89 -0.37 4.88
N GLY A 28 -16.95 -1.05 3.73
CA GLY A 28 -16.53 -0.48 2.44
C GLY A 28 -15.02 -0.18 2.36
N ARG A 29 -14.25 -0.66 3.34
CA ARG A 29 -12.80 -0.40 3.48
C ARG A 29 -11.98 -1.57 2.96
N THR A 30 -10.77 -1.31 2.50
CA THR A 30 -9.84 -2.39 2.15
C THR A 30 -9.34 -3.08 3.43
N VAL A 31 -9.28 -4.40 3.41
CA VAL A 31 -8.87 -5.22 4.56
C VAL A 31 -7.60 -5.98 4.21
N PHE A 32 -6.46 -5.29 4.30
CA PHE A 32 -5.15 -5.87 3.99
C PHE A 32 -4.82 -7.17 4.75
N PRO A 33 -5.12 -7.31 6.07
CA PRO A 33 -4.88 -8.57 6.78
C PRO A 33 -5.65 -9.77 6.22
N ALA A 34 -6.79 -9.55 5.57
CA ALA A 34 -7.55 -10.63 4.92
C ALA A 34 -6.81 -11.19 3.70
N LEU A 35 -6.02 -10.37 3.01
CA LEU A 35 -5.14 -10.80 1.92
C LEU A 35 -4.02 -11.69 2.45
N LEU A 36 -3.35 -11.28 3.53
CA LEU A 36 -2.30 -12.07 4.19
C LEU A 36 -2.83 -13.44 4.65
N GLY A 37 -4.04 -13.46 5.21
CA GLY A 37 -4.71 -14.69 5.61
C GLY A 37 -4.84 -15.71 4.47
N ARG A 38 -5.06 -15.26 3.23
CA ARG A 38 -5.12 -16.12 2.03
C ARG A 38 -3.75 -16.70 1.66
N ILE A 39 -2.68 -15.89 1.73
CA ILE A 39 -1.31 -16.35 1.42
C ILE A 39 -0.93 -17.52 2.35
N THR A 40 -1.32 -17.44 3.62
CA THR A 40 -1.04 -18.47 4.62
C THR A 40 -2.11 -19.55 4.75
N ALA A 41 -3.21 -19.50 3.97
CA ALA A 41 -4.38 -20.34 4.18
C ALA A 41 -4.15 -21.82 3.82
N GLY A 42 -3.17 -22.11 2.94
CA GLY A 42 -2.90 -23.46 2.44
C GLY A 42 -4.18 -24.14 1.93
N ARG A 43 -4.51 -25.32 2.47
CA ARG A 43 -5.72 -26.08 2.11
C ARG A 43 -7.04 -25.34 2.36
N ARG A 44 -7.05 -24.29 3.19
CA ARG A 44 -8.26 -23.49 3.49
C ARG A 44 -8.50 -22.36 2.48
N LEU A 45 -7.61 -22.19 1.50
CA LEU A 45 -7.66 -21.06 0.56
C LEU A 45 -9.02 -20.91 -0.11
N SER A 46 -9.63 -21.99 -0.60
CA SER A 46 -10.93 -21.94 -1.27
C SER A 46 -12.04 -21.41 -0.35
N ARG A 47 -12.03 -21.80 0.93
CA ARG A 47 -13.00 -21.34 1.93
C ARG A 47 -12.79 -19.87 2.28
N GLU A 48 -11.55 -19.48 2.59
CA GLU A 48 -11.21 -18.08 2.88
C GLU A 48 -11.54 -17.17 1.69
N ALA A 49 -11.29 -17.66 0.48
CA ALA A 49 -11.54 -16.89 -0.72
C ALA A 49 -13.03 -16.73 -1.05
N ALA A 50 -13.84 -17.74 -0.75
CA ALA A 50 -15.30 -17.65 -0.85
C ALA A 50 -15.89 -16.73 0.23
N ALA A 51 -15.39 -16.82 1.47
CA ALA A 51 -15.87 -15.99 2.58
C ALA A 51 -15.56 -14.50 2.40
N ARG A 52 -14.42 -14.18 1.78
CA ARG A 52 -13.99 -12.81 1.52
C ARG A 52 -13.47 -12.71 0.09
N PRO A 53 -14.35 -12.47 -0.89
CA PRO A 53 -13.95 -12.30 -2.29
C PRO A 53 -12.94 -11.15 -2.42
N ALA A 54 -11.92 -11.34 -3.26
CA ALA A 54 -11.00 -10.28 -3.62
C ALA A 54 -11.42 -9.69 -4.97
N SER A 55 -11.07 -8.43 -5.18
CA SER A 55 -11.14 -7.73 -6.46
C SER A 55 -9.73 -7.37 -6.90
N LEU A 56 -9.48 -7.36 -8.21
CA LEU A 56 -8.24 -6.87 -8.78
C LEU A 56 -8.47 -5.45 -9.28
N VAL A 57 -7.78 -4.49 -8.69
CA VAL A 57 -7.83 -3.07 -9.06
C VAL A 57 -6.67 -2.77 -9.99
N LEU A 58 -6.96 -2.63 -11.28
CA LEU A 58 -6.00 -2.47 -12.35
C LEU A 58 -5.67 -1.00 -12.57
N PHE A 59 -4.38 -0.67 -12.68
CA PHE A 59 -3.92 0.71 -12.87
C PHE A 59 -2.98 0.89 -14.07
N ASP A 60 -2.56 -0.18 -14.74
CA ASP A 60 -1.78 -0.10 -15.98
C ASP A 60 -2.00 -1.35 -16.86
N VAL A 61 -1.66 -1.23 -18.15
CA VAL A 61 -1.59 -2.35 -19.10
C VAL A 61 -0.26 -2.25 -19.85
N LEU A 62 0.49 -3.34 -19.85
CA LEU A 62 1.87 -3.41 -20.35
C LEU A 62 1.95 -4.11 -21.71
N ALA A 63 0.99 -4.98 -22.00
CA ALA A 63 0.81 -5.61 -23.30
C ALA A 63 -0.66 -5.95 -23.50
N ASP A 64 -1.08 -5.99 -24.75
CA ASP A 64 -2.41 -6.42 -25.17
C ASP A 64 -2.27 -7.29 -26.42
N ALA A 65 -2.58 -8.58 -26.27
CA ALA A 65 -2.24 -9.61 -27.24
C ALA A 65 -0.76 -9.56 -27.67
N GLU A 66 -0.50 -9.22 -28.94
CA GLU A 66 0.86 -9.13 -29.50
C GLU A 66 1.47 -7.73 -29.40
N LEU A 67 0.69 -6.74 -28.94
CA LEU A 67 1.14 -5.35 -28.87
C LEU A 67 1.81 -5.06 -27.52
N GLU A 68 3.11 -4.77 -27.56
CA GLU A 68 3.83 -4.23 -26.40
C GLU A 68 3.48 -2.75 -26.19
N LEU A 69 3.07 -2.40 -24.97
CA LEU A 69 2.62 -1.06 -24.60
C LEU A 69 3.60 -0.32 -23.68
N THR A 70 4.66 -0.97 -23.19
CA THR A 70 5.63 -0.39 -22.24
C THR A 70 6.26 0.92 -22.74
N GLY A 71 6.54 0.99 -24.06
CA GLY A 71 7.07 2.18 -24.75
C GLY A 71 6.03 3.26 -25.10
N ARG A 72 4.77 3.09 -24.70
CA ARG A 72 3.70 4.08 -24.92
C ARG A 72 3.52 5.00 -23.70
N PRO A 73 3.13 6.26 -23.87
CA PRO A 73 2.71 7.15 -22.79
C PRO A 73 1.62 6.54 -21.89
N LEU A 74 1.65 6.82 -20.59
CA LEU A 74 0.65 6.33 -19.63
C LEU A 74 -0.77 6.69 -20.07
N ARG A 75 -1.01 7.87 -20.63
CA ARG A 75 -2.33 8.26 -21.16
C ARG A 75 -2.89 7.27 -22.19
N GLN A 76 -2.03 6.71 -23.05
CA GLN A 76 -2.43 5.74 -24.08
C GLN A 76 -2.66 4.35 -23.49
N ARG A 77 -1.75 3.91 -22.61
CA ARG A 77 -1.92 2.64 -21.88
C ARG A 77 -3.22 2.66 -21.08
N ARG A 78 -3.51 3.78 -20.43
CA ARG A 78 -4.71 3.97 -19.63
C ARG A 78 -5.99 3.90 -20.45
N ALA A 79 -6.06 4.60 -21.59
CA ALA A 79 -7.20 4.49 -22.49
C ALA A 79 -7.42 3.03 -22.92
N ARG A 80 -6.34 2.32 -23.27
CA ARG A 80 -6.44 0.91 -23.65
C ARG A 80 -6.93 0.02 -22.50
N LEU A 81 -6.48 0.27 -21.27
CA LEU A 81 -6.95 -0.45 -20.08
C LEU A 81 -8.45 -0.25 -19.85
N GLU A 82 -8.94 0.99 -19.99
CA GLU A 82 -10.36 1.31 -19.84
C GLU A 82 -11.20 0.61 -20.92
N ASP A 83 -10.74 0.61 -22.17
CA ASP A 83 -11.39 -0.11 -23.28
C ASP A 83 -11.48 -1.62 -23.02
N LEU A 84 -10.40 -2.24 -22.54
CA LEU A 84 -10.34 -3.67 -22.22
C LEU A 84 -11.27 -4.08 -21.07
N LEU A 85 -11.70 -3.12 -20.24
CA LEU A 85 -12.50 -3.36 -19.05
C LEU A 85 -13.95 -2.85 -19.19
N VAL A 86 -14.35 -2.42 -20.38
CA VAL A 86 -15.76 -2.11 -20.66
C VAL A 86 -16.62 -3.36 -20.42
N GLY A 87 -17.58 -3.26 -19.50
CA GLY A 87 -18.45 -4.38 -19.13
C GLY A 87 -17.79 -5.46 -18.28
N ALA A 88 -16.56 -5.23 -17.78
CA ALA A 88 -15.88 -6.16 -16.90
C ALA A 88 -16.70 -6.41 -15.62
N PRO A 89 -16.64 -7.63 -15.05
CA PRO A 89 -17.32 -7.92 -13.79
C PRO A 89 -16.70 -7.11 -12.66
N ALA A 90 -17.46 -6.81 -11.59
CA ALA A 90 -16.99 -6.05 -10.43
C ALA A 90 -15.74 -6.63 -9.71
N ALA A 91 -15.36 -7.87 -10.03
CA ALA A 91 -14.12 -8.47 -9.58
C ALA A 91 -12.87 -7.83 -10.23
N LEU A 92 -13.02 -7.14 -11.36
CA LEU A 92 -12.00 -6.34 -12.04
C LEU A 92 -12.46 -4.89 -12.02
N ALA A 93 -11.67 -4.01 -11.40
CA ALA A 93 -11.99 -2.60 -11.32
C ALA A 93 -10.83 -1.79 -11.86
N VAL A 94 -11.14 -0.70 -12.55
CA VAL A 94 -10.13 0.27 -12.94
C VAL A 94 -9.82 1.18 -11.75
N CYS A 95 -8.54 1.39 -11.45
CA CYS A 95 -8.11 2.31 -10.41
C CYS A 95 -8.56 3.74 -10.77
N PRO A 96 -9.26 4.46 -9.87
CA PRO A 96 -9.60 5.86 -10.10
C PRO A 96 -8.35 6.71 -10.30
N GLN A 97 -8.43 7.68 -11.21
CA GLN A 97 -7.37 8.64 -11.50
C GLN A 97 -7.99 10.02 -11.68
N THR A 98 -7.22 11.07 -11.41
CA THR A 98 -7.64 12.45 -11.63
C THR A 98 -6.46 13.32 -12.01
N LEU A 99 -6.72 14.34 -12.82
CA LEU A 99 -5.79 15.45 -13.09
C LEU A 99 -6.11 16.68 -12.23
N ASP A 100 -7.25 16.69 -11.57
CA ASP A 100 -7.66 17.71 -10.63
C ASP A 100 -6.92 17.51 -9.30
N VAL A 101 -6.07 18.47 -8.97
CA VAL A 101 -5.24 18.47 -7.76
C VAL A 101 -6.08 18.62 -6.49
N ASP A 102 -7.18 19.37 -6.55
CA ASP A 102 -8.05 19.57 -5.38
C ASP A 102 -8.88 18.31 -5.10
N LEU A 103 -9.37 17.65 -6.16
CA LEU A 103 -9.97 16.32 -6.02
C LEU A 103 -8.96 15.31 -5.47
N ALA A 104 -7.72 15.32 -5.98
CA ALA A 104 -6.65 14.45 -5.47
C ALA A 104 -6.37 14.71 -3.98
N ARG A 105 -6.35 15.98 -3.54
CA ARG A 105 -6.15 16.35 -2.14
C ARG A 105 -7.30 15.84 -1.26
N GLY A 106 -8.54 16.03 -1.68
CA GLY A 106 -9.72 15.49 -0.99
C GLY A 106 -9.66 13.96 -0.86
N CYS A 107 -9.33 13.26 -1.95
CA CYS A 107 -9.12 11.82 -1.94
C CYS A 107 -8.00 11.41 -0.98
N PHE A 108 -6.89 12.14 -0.92
CA PHE A 108 -5.79 11.85 0.00
C PHE A 108 -6.20 11.96 1.47
N ASP A 109 -7.05 12.93 1.81
CA ASP A 109 -7.51 13.14 3.18
C ASP A 109 -8.56 12.09 3.60
N GLU A 110 -9.46 11.72 2.70
CA GLU A 110 -10.58 10.80 2.95
C GLU A 110 -10.20 9.32 2.85
N LEU A 111 -9.42 8.92 1.83
CA LEU A 111 -9.15 7.51 1.54
C LEU A 111 -8.21 6.85 2.56
N VAL A 112 -7.46 7.63 3.33
CA VAL A 112 -6.70 7.08 4.47
C VAL A 112 -7.63 6.46 5.51
N VAL A 113 -8.83 7.02 5.67
CA VAL A 113 -9.85 6.48 6.56
C VAL A 113 -10.39 5.14 6.04
N THR A 114 -10.31 4.88 4.73
CA THR A 114 -10.83 3.66 4.08
C THR A 114 -9.80 2.54 3.94
N GLY A 115 -8.58 2.71 4.46
CA GLY A 115 -7.52 1.70 4.42
C GLY A 115 -6.60 1.81 3.20
N VAL A 116 -6.77 2.84 2.37
CA VAL A 116 -5.84 3.17 1.28
C VAL A 116 -4.63 3.91 1.86
N GLU A 117 -3.41 3.47 1.56
CA GLU A 117 -2.19 4.05 2.15
C GLU A 117 -1.91 5.51 1.73
N GLY A 118 -2.45 5.93 0.59
CA GLY A 118 -2.24 7.25 0.00
C GLY A 118 -2.37 7.22 -1.52
N LEU A 119 -1.66 8.11 -2.21
CA LEU A 119 -1.73 8.30 -3.65
C LEU A 119 -0.45 7.85 -4.36
N VAL A 120 -0.61 7.46 -5.61
CA VAL A 120 0.50 7.28 -6.56
C VAL A 120 0.35 8.36 -7.64
N VAL A 121 1.37 9.19 -7.80
CA VAL A 121 1.43 10.24 -8.83
C VAL A 121 2.34 9.74 -9.94
N LYS A 122 1.82 9.70 -11.16
CA LYS A 122 2.54 9.25 -12.35
C LYS A 122 2.54 10.36 -13.40
N ASP A 123 3.61 10.45 -14.17
CA ASP A 123 3.65 11.29 -15.37
C ASP A 123 2.78 10.66 -16.48
N LEU A 124 1.85 11.43 -17.06
CA LEU A 124 0.98 10.97 -18.15
C LEU A 124 1.76 10.65 -19.42
N ASP A 125 2.87 11.32 -19.66
CA ASP A 125 3.77 11.07 -20.79
C ASP A 125 4.88 10.07 -20.44
N GLY A 126 4.90 9.61 -19.19
CA GLY A 126 5.84 8.63 -18.69
C GLY A 126 5.69 7.27 -19.37
N LEU A 127 6.81 6.75 -19.86
CA LEU A 127 6.93 5.37 -20.34
C LEU A 127 7.02 4.41 -19.16
N TYR A 128 6.57 3.17 -19.35
CA TYR A 128 6.81 2.12 -18.37
C TYR A 128 8.26 1.65 -18.49
N ARG A 129 9.01 1.72 -17.38
CA ARG A 129 10.42 1.32 -17.33
C ARG A 129 10.59 0.16 -16.35
N PRO A 130 10.67 -1.09 -16.84
CA PRO A 130 10.86 -2.25 -15.98
C PRO A 130 12.07 -2.06 -15.03
N GLY A 131 11.87 -2.37 -13.75
CA GLY A 131 12.90 -2.25 -12.72
C GLY A 131 13.25 -0.81 -12.29
N ARG A 132 12.58 0.22 -12.81
CA ARG A 132 12.77 1.61 -12.38
C ARG A 132 11.47 2.21 -11.89
N VAL A 133 11.52 2.89 -10.75
CA VAL A 133 10.38 3.62 -10.21
C VAL A 133 10.29 4.97 -10.94
N GLY A 134 9.26 5.11 -11.78
CA GLY A 134 8.95 6.34 -12.54
C GLY A 134 7.78 7.13 -11.96
N TRP A 135 7.45 6.94 -10.69
CA TRP A 135 6.28 7.52 -10.02
C TRP A 135 6.60 7.94 -8.59
N TRP A 136 5.78 8.83 -8.04
CA TRP A 136 5.88 9.25 -6.64
C TRP A 136 4.78 8.61 -5.82
N LYS A 137 5.14 8.07 -4.65
CA LYS A 137 4.18 7.55 -3.68
C LYS A 137 4.00 8.54 -2.54
N LEU A 138 2.84 9.16 -2.48
CA LEU A 138 2.45 10.05 -1.38
C LEU A 138 1.72 9.21 -0.35
N LYS A 139 2.32 8.99 0.82
CA LYS A 139 1.70 8.28 1.94
C LYS A 139 1.45 9.24 3.09
N ARG A 140 0.29 9.14 3.73
CA ARG A 140 0.05 9.86 4.98
C ARG A 140 0.83 9.20 6.10
N ARG A 141 1.71 9.96 6.76
CA ARG A 141 2.39 9.51 7.98
C ARG A 141 1.62 10.05 9.16
N VAL A 142 1.10 9.14 9.99
CA VAL A 142 0.55 9.49 11.30
C VAL A 142 1.64 9.22 12.32
N THR A 143 2.16 10.29 12.93
CA THR A 143 3.09 10.19 14.05
C THR A 143 2.28 10.25 15.34
N THR A 144 2.64 9.41 16.30
CA THR A 144 2.06 9.45 17.65
C THR A 144 3.19 9.24 18.65
N GLU A 145 3.02 9.81 19.84
CA GLU A 145 3.92 9.56 20.95
C GLU A 145 3.63 8.18 21.55
N ALA A 146 4.69 7.48 21.92
CA ALA A 146 4.61 6.19 22.57
C ALA A 146 5.66 6.12 23.68
N ILE A 147 5.35 5.36 24.71
CA ILE A 147 6.24 5.10 25.84
C ILE A 147 7.12 3.91 25.47
N ILE A 148 8.43 4.02 25.71
CA ILE A 148 9.33 2.86 25.61
C ILE A 148 9.03 1.95 26.81
N GLY A 149 8.36 0.84 26.55
CA GLY A 149 8.02 -0.18 27.55
C GLY A 149 9.09 -1.26 27.69
N GLY A 150 10.05 -1.31 26.77
CA GLY A 150 11.16 -2.26 26.81
C GLY A 150 12.11 -2.08 25.63
N ILE A 151 13.20 -2.86 25.65
CA ILE A 151 14.22 -2.85 24.61
C ILE A 151 14.63 -4.28 24.25
N ILE A 152 15.14 -4.45 23.03
CA ILE A 152 15.90 -5.64 22.62
C ILE A 152 17.33 -5.18 22.35
N GLY A 153 18.30 -5.76 23.05
CA GLY A 153 19.68 -5.27 23.11
C GLY A 153 20.07 -4.94 24.54
N ALA A 154 21.22 -4.28 24.70
CA ALA A 154 21.64 -3.78 26.00
C ALA A 154 21.00 -2.40 26.25
N VAL A 155 20.94 -1.95 27.51
CA VAL A 155 20.31 -0.65 27.85
C VAL A 155 21.12 0.52 27.31
N ASP A 156 22.44 0.36 27.28
CA ASP A 156 23.42 1.28 26.70
C ASP A 156 23.60 1.12 25.18
N ASP A 157 23.14 0.00 24.61
CA ASP A 157 23.11 -0.26 23.17
C ASP A 157 21.76 -0.90 22.75
N PRO A 158 20.66 -0.13 22.81
CA PRO A 158 19.36 -0.67 22.46
C PRO A 158 19.29 -0.85 20.94
N ARG A 159 18.99 -2.06 20.46
CA ARG A 159 18.86 -2.32 19.02
C ARG A 159 17.45 -2.08 18.52
N VAL A 160 16.45 -2.41 19.34
CA VAL A 160 15.03 -2.22 19.02
C VAL A 160 14.30 -1.73 20.25
N LEU A 161 13.39 -0.78 20.08
CA LEU A 161 12.51 -0.31 21.15
C LEU A 161 11.15 -1.00 21.05
N LEU A 162 10.64 -1.44 22.19
CA LEU A 162 9.28 -1.95 22.36
C LEU A 162 8.40 -0.82 22.86
N LEU A 163 7.44 -0.40 22.05
CA LEU A 163 6.62 0.78 22.26
C LEU A 163 5.25 0.40 22.81
N GLY A 164 4.78 1.16 23.78
CA GLY A 164 3.46 1.02 24.37
C GLY A 164 2.71 2.35 24.49
N ARG A 165 1.39 2.27 24.65
CA ARG A 165 0.53 3.42 24.99
C ARG A 165 -0.39 3.05 26.16
N LEU A 166 -0.74 4.03 26.97
CA LEU A 166 -1.67 3.82 28.07
C LEU A 166 -3.10 3.64 27.53
N ASP A 167 -3.80 2.62 28.00
CA ASP A 167 -5.23 2.46 27.75
C ASP A 167 -6.06 3.40 28.64
N ALA A 168 -7.39 3.40 28.48
CA ALA A 168 -8.31 4.26 29.24
C ALA A 168 -8.25 4.02 30.76
N TRP A 169 -7.66 2.91 31.20
CA TRP A 169 -7.48 2.57 32.62
C TRP A 169 -6.04 2.78 33.08
N GLY A 170 -5.21 3.49 32.30
CA GLY A 170 -3.82 3.81 32.64
C GLY A 170 -2.86 2.63 32.52
N ARG A 171 -3.22 1.53 31.85
CA ARG A 171 -2.32 0.38 31.68
C ARG A 171 -1.52 0.49 30.39
N LEU A 172 -0.22 0.25 30.46
CA LEU A 172 0.64 0.22 29.28
C LEU A 172 0.30 -0.99 28.40
N ARG A 173 -0.15 -0.72 27.18
CA ARG A 173 -0.42 -1.72 26.14
C ARG A 173 0.65 -1.64 25.07
N TYR A 174 1.25 -2.77 24.74
CA TYR A 174 2.17 -2.86 23.61
C TYR A 174 1.45 -2.49 22.31
N VAL A 175 2.04 -1.58 21.53
CA VAL A 175 1.47 -1.09 20.26
C VAL A 175 2.36 -1.37 19.07
N ALA A 176 3.68 -1.36 19.24
CA ALA A 176 4.62 -1.51 18.13
C ALA A 176 6.03 -1.82 18.63
N ARG A 177 6.90 -2.21 17.69
CA ARG A 177 8.35 -2.16 17.86
C ARG A 177 8.98 -1.36 16.73
N THR A 178 10.14 -0.77 16.98
CA THR A 178 10.92 -0.13 15.92
C THR A 178 11.56 -1.17 15.00
N VAL A 179 12.00 -0.74 13.82
CA VAL A 179 13.08 -1.42 13.11
C VAL A 179 14.40 -1.25 13.90
N PRO A 180 15.48 -1.99 13.56
CA PRO A 180 16.77 -1.75 14.18
C PRO A 180 17.13 -0.26 14.16
N LEU A 181 17.50 0.27 15.32
CA LEU A 181 17.90 1.66 15.47
C LEU A 181 19.21 1.90 14.71
N THR A 182 19.31 3.06 14.07
CA THR A 182 20.58 3.55 13.55
C THR A 182 21.50 3.96 14.70
N LEU A 183 22.82 3.97 14.47
CA LEU A 183 23.81 4.32 15.51
C LEU A 183 23.52 5.67 16.20
N SER A 184 23.08 6.68 15.44
CA SER A 184 22.71 7.99 16.00
C SER A 184 21.49 7.90 16.92
N GLN A 185 20.50 7.07 16.57
CA GLN A 185 19.31 6.85 17.40
C GLN A 185 19.63 6.05 18.67
N GLN A 186 20.62 5.16 18.63
CA GLN A 186 21.05 4.39 19.81
C GLN A 186 21.77 5.25 20.83
N GLN A 187 22.60 6.19 20.36
CA GLN A 187 23.43 7.05 21.22
C GLN A 187 22.66 8.23 21.81
N GLY A 188 21.48 8.52 21.25
CA GLY A 188 20.69 9.72 21.51
C GLY A 188 21.42 10.97 21.01
N ASP A 189 20.70 11.92 20.42
CA ASP A 189 21.27 13.26 20.21
C ASP A 189 21.58 13.84 21.59
N ARG A 190 22.83 13.65 22.06
CA ARG A 190 23.34 14.33 23.24
C ARG A 190 23.42 15.81 22.84
N PRO A 191 22.64 16.72 23.43
CA PRO A 191 22.86 18.13 23.19
C PRO A 191 24.31 18.44 23.57
N ASN A 192 25.04 19.03 22.62
CA ASN A 192 26.43 19.42 22.77
C ASN A 192 26.60 20.18 24.10
N ALA A 193 27.22 19.53 25.09
CA ALA A 193 27.57 20.16 26.35
C ALA A 193 28.76 21.11 26.11
N HIS A 194 28.51 22.28 25.51
CA HIS A 194 29.39 23.42 25.62
C HIS A 194 29.11 24.12 26.95
N CYS A 195 29.52 23.48 28.04
CA CYS A 195 29.77 24.16 29.30
C CYS A 195 31.23 24.67 29.24
N GLY A 196 31.42 25.79 28.57
CA GLY A 196 32.65 26.57 28.66
C GLY A 196 32.79 27.08 30.08
N ARG A 197 33.77 26.54 30.82
CA ARG A 197 34.24 27.15 32.05
C ARG A 197 34.93 28.48 31.71
N ARG A 198 34.74 29.41 32.65
CA ARG A 198 35.27 30.77 32.75
C ARG A 198 36.73 30.89 32.33
#